data_AF-A0A931YIA7-F1
#
_entry.id   AF-A0A931YIA7-F1
#
_cell.length_a   1.000
_cell.length_b   1.000
_cell.length_c   1.000
_cell.angle_alpha   90.00
_cell.angle_beta   90.00
_cell.angle_gamma   90.00
#
_symmetry.space_group_name_H-M   'P 1'
#
loop_
_entity.id
_entity.type
_entity.pdbx_description
1 polymer ?
#
loop_
_entity_poly.entity_id
_entity_poly.type
_entity_poly.pdbx_seq_one_letter_code
_entity_poly.pdbx_strand_id
1 'polypeptide(L)' 'MAHSLVQKLVASHLVVGTPVAGREIGLRADQVLLTDTNGTMAWLQFEAMGFDQVQAPT' A
#
# COMPACT_ATOMS: atom_id res chain seq x y z
N MET A 1 -6.42 -24.95 -10.19
CA MET A 1 -7.64 -24.29 -9.66
C MET A 1 -7.64 -22.85 -10.15
N ALA A 2 -8.81 -22.27 -10.40
CA ALA A 2 -8.88 -20.87 -10.83
C ALA A 2 -8.61 -19.93 -9.64
N HIS A 3 -7.79 -18.90 -9.86
CA HIS A 3 -7.54 -17.87 -8.85
C HIS A 3 -8.78 -16.99 -8.63
N SER A 4 -9.02 -16.59 -7.38
CA SER A 4 -10.01 -15.57 -7.05
C SER A 4 -9.59 -14.19 -7.59
N LEU A 5 -10.53 -13.25 -7.69
CA LEU A 5 -10.22 -11.88 -8.09
C LEU A 5 -9.18 -11.23 -7.18
N VAL A 6 -9.32 -11.41 -5.86
CA VAL A 6 -8.36 -10.89 -4.87
C VAL A 6 -6.97 -11.47 -5.12
N GLN A 7 -6.85 -12.78 -5.37
CA GLN A 7 -5.55 -13.39 -5.66
C GLN A 7 -4.91 -12.82 -6.94
N LYS A 8 -5.72 -12.54 -7.97
CA LYS A 8 -5.23 -11.93 -9.21
C LYS A 8 -4.74 -10.50 -8.98
N LEU A 9 -5.49 -9.69 -8.21
CA LEU A 9 -5.11 -8.32 -7.87
C LEU A 9 -3.87 -8.26 -6.99
N VAL A 10 -3.77 -9.13 -5.97
CA VAL A 10 -2.58 -9.25 -5.13
C VAL A 10 -1.36 -9.64 -5.98
N ALA A 11 -1.52 -10.60 -6.89
CA ALA A 11 -0.44 -11.02 -7.77
C ALA A 11 0.03 -9.92 -8.72
N SER A 12 -0.86 -9.05 -9.21
CA SER A 12 -0.48 -7.95 -10.11
C SER A 12 0.20 -6.77 -9.41
N HIS A 13 0.08 -6.64 -8.09
CA HIS A 13 0.68 -5.55 -7.30
C HIS A 13 1.79 -6.02 -6.35
N LEU A 14 2.19 -7.28 -6.41
CA LEU A 14 3.20 -7.85 -5.52
C LEU A 14 4.60 -7.29 -5.85
N VAL A 15 5.26 -6.70 -4.86
CA VAL A 15 6.62 -6.16 -4.98
C VAL A 15 7.63 -7.07 -4.28
N VAL A 16 7.26 -7.64 -3.12
CA VAL A 16 8.13 -8.52 -2.34
C VAL A 16 7.34 -9.56 -1.56
N GLY A 17 7.94 -10.72 -1.33
CA GLY A 17 7.35 -11.82 -0.57
C GLY A 17 6.65 -12.86 -1.46
N THR A 18 5.84 -13.72 -0.84
CA THR A 18 5.06 -14.75 -1.54
C THR A 18 3.61 -14.67 -1.05
N PRO A 19 2.61 -14.63 -1.95
CA PRO A 19 1.20 -14.39 -1.58
C PRO A 19 0.55 -15.65 -0.97
N VAL A 20 1.04 -16.04 0.20
CA VAL A 20 0.56 -17.14 1.03
C VAL A 20 -0.12 -16.53 2.26
N ALA A 21 -1.34 -16.97 2.55
CA ALA A 21 -2.09 -16.47 3.69
C ALA A 21 -1.31 -16.60 5.00
N GLY A 22 -1.35 -15.54 5.83
CA GLY A 22 -0.61 -15.47 7.09
C GLY A 22 0.87 -15.13 6.96
N ARG A 23 1.38 -14.88 5.74
CA ARG A 23 2.74 -14.37 5.52
C ARG A 23 2.70 -12.90 5.10
N GLU A 24 3.73 -12.17 5.51
CA GLU A 24 3.94 -10.79 5.13
C GLU A 24 4.32 -10.68 3.65
N ILE A 25 3.77 -9.66 2.98
CA ILE A 25 4.04 -9.32 1.59
C ILE A 25 4.11 -7.81 1.45
N GLY A 26 4.89 -7.32 0.50
CA GLY A 26 4.86 -5.92 0.08
C GLY A 26 4.05 -5.78 -1.19
N LEU A 27 3.11 -4.82 -1.18
CA LEU A 27 2.28 -4.47 -2.33
C LEU A 27 2.56 -3.04 -2.77
N ARG A 28 2.50 -2.79 -4.07
CA ARG A 28 2.41 -1.45 -4.62
C ARG A 28 0.98 -0.95 -4.43
N ALA A 29 0.78 0.06 -3.61
CA ALA A 29 -0.49 0.80 -3.59
C ALA A 29 -0.58 1.63 -4.87
N ASP A 30 -1.76 1.80 -5.46
CA ASP A 30 -1.94 2.71 -6.60
C ASP A 30 -2.42 4.10 -6.17
N GLN A 31 -3.11 4.18 -5.03
CA GLN A 31 -3.67 5.41 -4.49
C GLN A 31 -3.67 5.39 -2.97
N VAL A 32 -3.60 6.58 -2.37
CA VAL A 32 -3.76 6.81 -0.94
C VAL A 32 -4.83 7.86 -0.74
N LEU A 33 -5.85 7.55 0.05
CA LEU A 33 -6.94 8.46 0.40
C LEU A 33 -6.90 8.73 1.90
N LEU A 34 -6.81 10.01 2.27
CA LEU A 34 -6.80 10.45 3.65
C LEU A 34 -8.16 11.07 4.00
N THR A 35 -8.60 10.84 5.23
CA THR A 35 -9.83 11.42 5.78
C THR A 35 -9.49 12.48 6.82
N ASP A 36 -10.47 13.28 7.19
CA ASP A 36 -10.33 14.40 8.12
C ASP A 36 -9.89 13.92 9.51
N THR A 37 -10.31 12.71 9.91
CA THR A 37 -10.01 12.10 11.22
C THR A 37 -8.63 11.45 11.28
N ASN A 38 -8.12 10.95 10.15
CA ASN A 38 -6.88 10.17 10.11
C ASN A 38 -5.75 10.89 9.35
N GLY A 39 -6.08 11.89 8.55
CA GLY A 39 -5.17 12.58 7.64
C GLY A 39 -4.15 13.45 8.36
N THR A 40 -4.57 14.19 9.40
CA THR A 40 -3.65 15.04 10.18
C THR A 40 -2.49 14.23 10.76
N MET A 41 -2.79 13.08 11.36
CA MET A 41 -1.75 12.21 11.93
C MET A 41 -0.88 11.56 10.84
N ALA A 42 -1.45 11.17 9.70
CA ALA A 42 -0.69 10.63 8.59
C ALA A 42 0.30 11.67 8.03
N TRP A 43 -0.12 12.93 7.88
CA TRP A 43 0.74 14.01 7.42
C TRP A 43 1.86 14.34 8.40
N LEU A 44 1.58 14.43 9.71
CA LEU A 44 2.61 14.66 10.73
C LEU A 44 3.68 13.56 10.71
N GLN A 45 3.27 12.30 10.51
CA GLN A 45 4.21 11.18 10.37
C GLN A 45 5.01 11.29 9.07
N PHE A 46 4.36 11.63 7.96
CA PHE A 46 5.02 11.82 6.67
C PHE A 46 6.09 12.93 6.73
N GLU A 47 5.78 14.06 7.34
CA GLU A 47 6.73 15.15 7.59
C GLU A 47 7.89 14.69 8.48
N ALA A 48 7.60 13.94 9.56
CA ALA A 48 8.63 13.41 10.45
C ALA A 48 9.60 12.42 9.77
N MET A 49 9.18 11.78 8.67
CA MET A 49 10.04 10.93 7.84
C MET A 49 11.00 11.73 6.95
N GLY A 50 10.83 13.06 6.84
CA GLY A 50 11.74 13.94 6.12
C GLY A 50 11.55 13.94 4.60
N PHE A 51 10.34 13.62 4.10
CA PHE A 51 10.05 13.68 2.67
C PHE A 51 9.56 15.08 2.26
N ASP A 52 10.12 15.60 1.16
CA ASP A 52 9.75 16.92 0.65
C ASP A 52 8.38 16.94 -0.06
N GLN A 53 7.97 15.81 -0.65
CA GLN A 53 6.71 15.70 -1.39
C GLN A 53 6.20 14.27 -1.43
N VAL A 54 4.88 14.12 -1.55
CA VAL A 54 4.24 12.80 -1.75
C VAL A 54 4.73 12.21 -3.07
N GLN A 55 5.22 10.98 -3.00
CA GLN A 55 5.43 10.16 -4.18
C GLN A 55 4.15 9.37 -4.42
N ALA A 56 3.29 9.91 -5.29
CA ALA A 56 2.14 9.16 -5.77
C ALA A 56 2.67 7.91 -6.51
N PRO A 57 2.21 6.70 -6.18
CA PRO A 57 2.64 5.51 -6.88
C PRO A 57 2.18 5.58 -8.33
N THR A 58 3.13 5.66 -9.27
CA THR A 58 2.89 5.44 -10.71
C THR A 58 2.93 3.96 -11.04
#